data_AF-Q8EVA7-F1
#
_entry.id   AF-Q8EVA7-F1
#
_cell.length_a   1.000
_cell.length_b   1.000
_cell.length_c   1.000
_cell.angle_alpha   90.00
_cell.angle_beta   90.00
_cell.angle_gamma   90.00
#
_symmetry.space_group_name_H-M   'P 1'
#
loop_
_entity.id
_entity.type
_entity.pdbx_description
1 polymer ?
#
loop_
_entity_poly.entity_id
_entity_poly.type
_entity_poly.pdbx_seq_one_letter_code
_entity_poly.pdbx_strand_id
1 'polypeptide(L)'
;MKIKKIKLLKALALTGAFGIVATVPVIVSACSSTSDNNTGGGDNTQTKTITPQIKSTSTLSGALSSIYNPANSSNTNALIADEIKKNLTEVFDNGDALNNVNDLEITVTHSFPESTWTGLTFNSDTGNWGNSTNAQDNVEIQEANKLLYPTQTTELNISSLSDLKEQLNDDAKLEKILDDAGATVDADTVYSVNNGLGFTNKNSGSENRDLLHVNVVGTKTTAGQTPTTTTTNYDLQIPVSDLDLEISNLSVTVKGSNVTETTATTNFTYNIGINDAENYVDPSTKPTATEEEAGKLDDVLVKLGYATAATGGATETTLNNDAIIQGLGIYNVTFARTTTEGVQGIVPKEDASNNGNEKTYTITLSATPNQGYVWEDGTSNAKDISFDVILDITAAAQS
;
A
#
# COMPACT_ATOMS: atom_id res chain seq x y z
N MET A 1 31.37 9.16 21.45
CA MET A 1 30.73 10.10 20.48
C MET A 1 30.37 9.35 19.19
N LYS A 2 29.38 8.45 19.21
CA LYS A 2 28.91 7.69 18.03
C LYS A 2 27.47 7.13 18.25
N ILE A 3 26.46 7.98 18.45
CA ILE A 3 25.02 7.57 18.44
C ILE A 3 24.15 8.74 17.92
N LYS A 4 24.55 9.37 16.81
CA LYS A 4 23.79 10.51 16.23
C LYS A 4 23.27 10.29 14.81
N LYS A 5 23.60 9.18 14.14
CA LYS A 5 23.14 8.90 12.76
C LYS A 5 21.87 8.04 12.67
N ILE A 6 21.61 7.16 13.63
CA ILE A 6 20.43 6.26 13.61
C ILE A 6 19.12 6.99 13.93
N LYS A 7 19.16 8.09 14.71
CA LYS A 7 17.94 8.88 15.01
C LYS A 7 17.51 9.82 13.88
N LEU A 8 18.38 10.08 12.89
CA LEU A 8 18.07 10.97 11.78
C LEU A 8 17.25 10.26 10.69
N LEU A 9 17.31 8.92 10.60
CA LEU A 9 16.53 8.13 9.64
C LEU A 9 15.08 7.89 10.08
N LYS A 10 14.79 7.97 11.39
CA LYS A 10 13.41 7.83 11.93
C LYS A 10 12.58 9.12 11.86
N ALA A 11 13.18 10.24 11.46
CA ALA A 11 12.56 11.56 11.37
C ALA A 11 12.36 12.04 9.92
N LEU A 12 12.49 11.14 8.94
CA LEU A 12 12.00 11.36 7.57
C LEU A 12 10.56 10.86 7.43
N ALA A 13 9.77 11.03 8.49
CA ALA A 13 8.35 10.77 8.47
C ALA A 13 7.70 11.86 7.60
N LEU A 14 7.39 11.50 6.35
CA LEU A 14 6.43 12.19 5.48
C LEU A 14 6.47 13.73 5.48
N THR A 15 7.64 14.33 5.69
CA THR A 15 7.96 15.68 5.22
C THR A 15 8.21 15.59 3.71
N GLY A 16 7.23 15.02 3.00
CA GLY A 16 7.16 14.99 1.55
C GLY A 16 6.91 16.41 1.07
N ALA A 17 7.92 17.25 1.13
CA ALA A 17 8.02 18.33 0.18
C ALA A 17 8.03 17.66 -1.19
N PHE A 18 6.96 17.83 -1.96
CA PHE A 18 7.02 17.83 -3.42
C PHE A 18 7.82 19.06 -3.87
N GLY A 19 9.05 19.17 -3.37
CA GLY A 19 9.94 20.31 -3.51
C GLY A 19 10.73 20.16 -4.79
N ILE A 20 10.33 20.96 -5.77
CA ILE A 20 10.97 21.16 -7.06
C ILE A 20 12.49 21.33 -6.89
N VAL A 21 13.27 20.52 -7.61
CA VAL A 21 14.57 20.96 -8.11
C VAL A 21 14.49 20.97 -9.63
N ALA A 22 14.12 22.15 -10.15
CA ALA A 22 14.26 22.46 -11.55
C ALA A 22 15.76 22.57 -11.86
N THR A 23 16.33 21.53 -12.44
CA THR A 23 17.36 21.71 -13.46
C THR A 23 16.94 20.92 -14.67
N VAL A 24 16.08 21.54 -15.49
CA VAL A 24 15.91 21.17 -16.88
C VAL A 24 17.21 21.55 -17.58
N PRO A 25 18.01 20.65 -18.14
CA PRO A 25 18.78 21.02 -19.30
C PRO A 25 17.75 21.16 -20.41
N VAL A 26 17.32 22.39 -20.68
CA VAL A 26 16.65 22.70 -21.94
C VAL A 26 17.74 22.54 -22.99
N ILE A 27 17.93 21.31 -23.48
CA ILE A 27 18.63 21.12 -24.74
C ILE A 27 17.59 21.47 -25.80
N VAL A 28 17.54 22.75 -26.17
CA VAL A 28 17.06 23.11 -27.51
C VAL A 28 18.10 22.56 -28.47
N SER A 29 18.01 21.28 -28.82
CA SER A 29 18.80 20.78 -29.94
C SER A 29 18.14 21.36 -31.17
N ALA A 30 18.79 22.38 -31.73
CA ALA A 30 18.39 22.99 -32.98
C ALA A 30 18.08 21.89 -34.00
N CYS A 31 16.99 22.07 -34.74
CA CYS A 31 16.73 21.34 -35.98
C CYS A 31 18.03 21.22 -36.78
N SER A 32 18.64 20.05 -36.80
CA SER A 32 19.58 19.67 -37.85
C SER A 32 18.75 19.08 -38.97
N SER A 33 18.11 19.95 -39.75
CA SER A 33 17.65 19.59 -41.07
C SER A 33 18.88 19.31 -41.94
N THR A 34 19.37 18.08 -41.94
CA THR A 34 20.27 17.62 -43.00
C THR A 34 19.40 16.96 -44.05
N SER A 35 18.91 17.77 -44.97
CA SER A 35 18.46 17.30 -46.28
C SER A 35 19.70 16.82 -47.04
N ASP A 36 20.04 15.55 -46.92
CA ASP A 36 21.00 14.91 -47.82
C ASP A 36 20.28 14.43 -49.07
N ASN A 37 20.38 15.26 -50.10
CA ASN A 37 20.17 14.85 -51.48
C ASN A 37 21.51 14.29 -51.98
N ASN A 38 21.69 12.97 -52.01
CA ASN A 38 22.72 12.38 -52.85
C ASN A 38 22.29 11.04 -53.47
N THR A 39 22.56 10.95 -54.76
CA THR A 39 22.21 9.88 -55.69
C THR A 39 23.31 8.81 -55.64
N GLY A 40 22.99 7.55 -55.34
CA GLY A 40 23.96 6.46 -55.47
C GLY A 40 23.53 5.18 -54.76
N GLY A 41 23.36 4.10 -55.54
CA GLY A 41 22.85 2.81 -55.08
C GLY A 41 23.74 2.08 -54.06
N GLY A 42 23.06 1.45 -53.11
CA GLY A 42 23.56 0.52 -52.10
C GLY A 42 22.42 0.24 -51.12
N ASP A 43 22.22 -1.03 -50.76
CA ASP A 43 21.09 -1.55 -49.96
C ASP A 43 20.46 -0.54 -48.97
N ASN A 44 19.25 -0.10 -49.31
CA ASN A 44 18.45 0.82 -48.50
C ASN A 44 17.78 0.05 -47.35
N THR A 45 18.51 -0.24 -46.28
CA THR A 45 17.88 -0.33 -44.96
C THR A 45 17.57 1.09 -44.51
N GLN A 46 16.44 1.64 -44.97
CA GLN A 46 15.83 2.80 -44.31
C GLN A 46 15.57 2.39 -42.86
N THR A 47 16.36 2.91 -41.93
CA THR A 47 16.03 2.90 -40.50
C THR A 47 14.70 3.62 -40.37
N LYS A 48 13.61 2.86 -40.20
CA LYS A 48 12.28 3.42 -39.99
C LYS A 48 12.29 4.19 -38.68
N THR A 49 12.14 5.50 -38.75
CA THR A 49 11.96 6.33 -37.56
C THR A 49 10.62 6.01 -36.91
N ILE A 50 10.62 5.74 -35.62
CA ILE A 50 9.43 5.51 -34.81
C ILE A 50 8.96 6.86 -34.26
N THR A 51 7.70 7.22 -34.50
CA THR A 51 7.07 8.36 -33.80
C THR A 51 6.24 7.79 -32.65
N PRO A 52 6.57 8.07 -31.38
CA PRO A 52 5.79 7.63 -30.23
C PRO A 52 4.30 8.01 -30.34
N GLN A 53 3.41 7.08 -30.02
CA GLN A 53 1.97 7.28 -30.01
C GLN A 53 1.44 7.07 -28.59
N ILE A 54 1.50 8.13 -27.77
CA ILE A 54 1.05 8.11 -26.38
C ILE A 54 -0.48 8.00 -26.35
N LYS A 55 -1.02 7.06 -25.58
CA LYS A 55 -2.47 6.91 -25.37
C LYS A 55 -3.02 8.11 -24.62
N SER A 56 -4.24 8.52 -24.92
CA SER A 56 -4.90 9.62 -24.20
C SER A 56 -5.16 9.31 -22.73
N THR A 57 -5.33 8.03 -22.40
CA THR A 57 -5.47 7.50 -21.05
C THR A 57 -4.57 6.28 -20.91
N SER A 58 -3.85 6.20 -19.80
CA SER A 58 -2.97 5.07 -19.48
C SER A 58 -3.18 4.66 -18.03
N THR A 59 -3.33 3.37 -17.78
CA THR A 59 -3.42 2.81 -16.43
C THR A 59 -2.24 1.86 -16.24
N LEU A 60 -1.47 2.07 -15.18
CA LEU A 60 -0.44 1.16 -14.72
C LEU A 60 -0.81 0.65 -13.32
N SER A 61 -0.19 -0.44 -12.90
CA SER A 61 -0.36 -0.95 -11.55
C SER A 61 0.98 -1.41 -10.99
N GLY A 62 1.13 -1.33 -9.67
CA GLY A 62 2.26 -1.92 -8.99
C GLY A 62 2.49 -1.38 -7.58
N ALA A 63 3.66 -1.67 -7.01
CA ALA A 63 4.02 -1.21 -5.67
C ALA A 63 3.98 0.31 -5.53
N LEU A 64 3.58 0.82 -4.35
CA LEU A 64 3.70 2.26 -4.01
C LEU A 64 5.15 2.74 -4.20
N SER A 65 6.13 1.87 -3.90
CA SER A 65 7.57 2.18 -4.02
C SER A 65 8.02 2.52 -5.45
N SER A 66 7.25 2.13 -6.47
CA SER A 66 7.51 2.45 -7.87
C SER A 66 7.06 3.85 -8.27
N ILE A 67 6.30 4.56 -7.42
CA ILE A 67 5.89 5.96 -7.66
C ILE A 67 6.25 6.89 -6.50
N TYR A 68 6.52 6.35 -5.31
CA TYR A 68 6.88 7.09 -4.12
C TYR A 68 7.86 6.30 -3.25
N ASN A 69 9.06 6.83 -3.05
CA ASN A 69 10.06 6.22 -2.20
C ASN A 69 10.67 7.24 -1.24
N PRO A 70 10.28 7.26 0.05
CA PRO A 70 10.79 8.23 1.02
C PRO A 70 12.27 7.99 1.36
N ALA A 71 12.84 6.81 1.05
CA ALA A 71 14.23 6.48 1.34
C ALA A 71 15.20 6.90 0.23
N ASN A 72 14.69 7.30 -0.95
CA ASN A 72 15.51 7.66 -2.11
C ASN A 72 15.34 9.15 -2.46
N SER A 73 16.37 9.76 -3.05
CA SER A 73 16.32 11.14 -3.55
C SER A 73 15.59 11.29 -4.89
N SER A 74 15.19 10.18 -5.52
CA SER A 74 14.40 10.22 -6.76
C SER A 74 13.05 10.89 -6.52
N ASN A 75 12.72 11.90 -7.33
CA ASN A 75 11.41 12.51 -7.29
C ASN A 75 10.36 11.61 -7.97
N THR A 76 9.09 11.79 -7.62
CA THR A 76 7.95 11.01 -8.15
C THR A 76 7.90 10.99 -9.68
N ASN A 77 8.25 12.10 -10.35
CA ASN A 77 8.29 12.15 -11.82
C ASN A 77 9.27 11.13 -12.41
N ALA A 78 10.47 11.00 -11.84
CA ALA A 78 11.46 10.03 -12.31
C ALA A 78 10.97 8.58 -12.11
N LEU A 79 10.35 8.31 -10.96
CA LEU A 79 9.79 6.99 -10.64
C LEU A 79 8.66 6.60 -11.61
N ILE A 80 7.73 7.52 -11.89
CA ILE A 80 6.67 7.31 -12.90
C ILE A 80 7.28 7.09 -14.29
N ALA A 81 8.32 7.85 -14.67
CA ALA A 81 8.97 7.68 -15.96
C ALA A 81 9.61 6.28 -16.12
N ASP A 82 10.27 5.78 -15.07
CA ASP A 82 10.81 4.41 -15.04
C ASP A 82 9.71 3.37 -15.16
N GLU A 83 8.55 3.62 -14.55
CA GLU A 83 7.42 2.71 -14.58
C GLU A 83 6.73 2.68 -15.96
N ILE A 84 6.57 3.83 -16.61
CA ILE A 84 6.14 3.93 -18.02
C ILE A 84 7.10 3.16 -18.93
N LYS A 85 8.42 3.26 -18.68
CA LYS A 85 9.45 2.58 -19.49
C LYS A 85 9.39 1.05 -19.37
N LYS A 86 8.98 0.51 -18.21
CA LYS A 86 8.79 -0.94 -18.04
C LYS A 86 7.51 -1.45 -18.71
N ASN A 87 6.51 -0.57 -18.88
CA ASN A 87 5.16 -0.93 -19.32
C ASN A 87 4.75 -0.20 -20.62
N LEU A 88 5.64 -0.21 -21.62
CA LEU A 88 5.47 0.58 -22.86
C LEU A 88 4.17 0.27 -23.62
N THR A 89 3.72 -0.98 -23.65
CA THR A 89 2.48 -1.38 -24.35
C THR A 89 1.23 -0.84 -23.68
N GLU A 90 1.30 -0.50 -22.38
CA GLU A 90 0.17 0.07 -21.66
C GLU A 90 0.04 1.58 -21.86
N VAL A 91 1.15 2.27 -22.15
CA VAL A 91 1.17 3.73 -22.29
C VAL A 91 1.21 4.21 -23.75
N PHE A 92 1.68 3.37 -24.67
CA PHE A 92 1.85 3.71 -26.08
C PHE A 92 1.13 2.71 -27.00
N ASP A 93 0.39 3.21 -28.00
CA ASP A 93 -0.23 2.35 -29.04
C ASP A 93 0.82 1.57 -29.85
N ASN A 94 2.03 2.12 -29.94
CA ASN A 94 3.18 1.49 -30.60
C ASN A 94 4.28 1.06 -29.60
N GLY A 95 3.89 0.68 -28.37
CA GLY A 95 4.81 0.25 -27.31
C GLY A 95 5.75 -0.88 -27.72
N ASP A 96 5.29 -1.86 -28.51
CA ASP A 96 6.13 -2.96 -29.03
C ASP A 96 7.28 -2.47 -29.90
N ALA A 97 7.07 -1.41 -30.69
CA ALA A 97 8.13 -0.83 -31.50
C ALA A 97 9.18 -0.13 -30.61
N LEU A 98 8.71 0.56 -29.57
CA LEU A 98 9.56 1.27 -28.61
C LEU A 98 10.38 0.31 -27.72
N ASN A 99 9.85 -0.87 -27.38
CA ASN A 99 10.55 -1.93 -26.64
C ASN A 99 11.86 -2.38 -27.31
N ASN A 100 12.00 -2.19 -28.62
CA ASN A 100 13.19 -2.57 -29.38
C ASN A 100 14.27 -1.47 -29.44
N VAL A 101 14.06 -0.34 -28.77
CA VAL A 101 14.98 0.81 -28.75
C VAL A 101 15.82 0.77 -27.47
N ASN A 102 17.09 0.38 -27.59
CA ASN A 102 17.97 0.14 -26.43
C ASN A 102 18.26 1.41 -25.61
N ASP A 103 18.33 2.58 -26.24
CA ASP A 103 18.65 3.87 -25.63
C ASP A 103 17.41 4.75 -25.43
N LEU A 104 16.22 4.13 -25.37
CA LEU A 104 14.97 4.85 -25.17
C LEU A 104 15.00 5.60 -23.82
N GLU A 105 14.83 6.91 -23.87
CA GLU A 105 14.69 7.78 -22.71
C GLU A 105 13.24 8.25 -22.62
N ILE A 106 12.67 8.11 -21.43
CA ILE A 106 11.35 8.62 -21.09
C ILE A 106 11.52 9.55 -19.92
N THR A 107 10.97 10.75 -20.03
CA THR A 107 10.91 11.71 -18.92
C THR A 107 9.49 12.15 -18.72
N VAL A 108 9.12 12.28 -17.45
CA VAL A 108 7.80 12.75 -17.04
C VAL A 108 7.94 14.12 -16.38
N THR A 109 7.00 15.01 -16.67
CA THR A 109 6.90 16.30 -16.00
C THR A 109 5.50 16.49 -15.45
N HIS A 110 5.42 16.63 -14.13
CA HIS A 110 4.22 17.02 -13.40
C HIS A 110 4.60 17.89 -12.19
N SER A 111 3.71 18.81 -11.81
CA SER A 111 3.88 19.70 -10.67
C SER A 111 2.94 19.27 -9.55
N PHE A 112 3.43 18.42 -8.66
CA PHE A 112 2.68 18.04 -7.46
C PHE A 112 2.59 19.20 -6.47
N PRO A 113 1.46 19.37 -5.77
CA PRO A 113 1.31 20.41 -4.75
C PRO A 113 2.19 20.14 -3.53
N GLU A 114 2.54 21.19 -2.79
CA GLU A 114 3.19 21.04 -1.48
C GLU A 114 2.28 20.28 -0.50
N SER A 115 2.89 19.56 0.44
CA SER A 115 2.15 18.81 1.46
C SER A 115 1.38 19.75 2.39
N THR A 116 0.10 19.46 2.58
CA THR A 116 -0.77 20.14 3.55
C THR A 116 -0.88 19.39 4.88
N TRP A 117 -0.19 18.25 5.02
CA TRP A 117 -0.12 17.47 6.26
C TRP A 117 0.87 18.09 7.24
N THR A 118 0.38 18.53 8.39
CA THR A 118 1.14 19.31 9.37
C THR A 118 0.74 18.94 10.78
N GLY A 119 1.62 19.18 11.76
CA GLY A 119 1.39 18.89 13.17
C GLY A 119 2.35 17.82 13.69
N LEU A 120 1.89 17.00 14.63
CA LEU A 120 2.71 15.94 15.22
C LEU A 120 3.10 14.90 14.18
N THR A 121 4.19 14.18 14.46
CA THR A 121 4.73 13.16 13.56
C THR A 121 4.31 11.78 14.04
N PHE A 122 3.86 10.93 13.12
CA PHE A 122 3.60 9.53 13.42
C PHE A 122 4.88 8.79 13.78
N ASN A 123 4.85 8.03 14.87
CA ASN A 123 5.90 7.14 15.32
C ASN A 123 5.45 5.70 15.17
N SER A 124 6.00 5.01 14.16
CA SER A 124 5.69 3.62 13.86
C SER A 124 6.06 2.64 14.97
N ASP A 125 7.06 2.97 15.82
CA ASP A 125 7.43 2.10 16.95
C ASP A 125 6.34 2.06 18.03
N THR A 126 5.50 3.10 18.10
CA THR A 126 4.45 3.23 19.12
C THR A 126 3.04 3.22 18.53
N GLY A 127 2.91 3.28 17.20
CA GLY A 127 1.63 3.45 16.50
C GLY A 127 0.86 4.71 16.91
N ASN A 128 1.57 5.82 17.16
CA ASN A 128 1.02 7.03 17.79
C ASN A 128 1.72 8.32 17.29
N TRP A 129 1.10 9.49 17.49
CA TRP A 129 1.65 10.76 17.05
C TRP A 129 2.40 11.46 18.18
N GLY A 130 3.68 11.75 17.96
CA GLY A 130 4.55 12.28 18.98
C GLY A 130 5.24 13.58 18.62
N ASN A 131 5.52 14.38 19.64
CA ASN A 131 6.48 15.47 19.56
C ASN A 131 7.84 14.97 20.06
N SER A 132 8.83 14.93 19.17
CA SER A 132 10.20 14.47 19.51
C SER A 132 10.90 15.32 20.59
N THR A 133 10.38 16.51 20.89
CA THR A 133 10.95 17.47 21.85
C THR A 133 10.17 17.57 23.16
N ASN A 134 8.86 17.27 23.16
CA ASN A 134 8.01 17.38 24.35
C ASN A 134 6.97 16.25 24.38
N ALA A 135 7.27 15.19 25.11
CA ALA A 135 6.41 14.01 25.18
C ALA A 135 5.02 14.27 25.81
N GLN A 136 4.83 15.41 26.50
CA GLN A 136 3.53 15.79 27.05
C GLN A 136 2.52 16.19 25.96
N ASP A 137 2.99 16.50 24.74
CA ASP A 137 2.13 16.86 23.61
C ASP A 137 1.76 15.65 22.74
N ASN A 138 2.16 14.43 23.13
CA ASN A 138 1.90 13.23 22.35
C ASN A 138 0.40 12.90 22.33
N VAL A 139 -0.07 12.42 21.19
CA VAL A 139 -1.41 11.85 21.04
C VAL A 139 -1.27 10.33 21.13
N GLU A 140 -1.80 9.77 22.20
CA GLU A 140 -1.93 8.32 22.40
C GLU A 140 -3.35 7.88 22.05
N ILE A 141 -3.44 6.94 21.11
CA ILE A 141 -4.67 6.36 20.60
C ILE A 141 -4.74 4.92 21.08
N GLN A 142 -5.81 4.61 21.80
CA GLN A 142 -6.07 3.26 22.31
C GLN A 142 -6.34 2.29 21.16
N GLU A 143 -5.99 1.01 21.31
CA GLU A 143 -6.19 -0.01 20.27
C GLU A 143 -7.62 -0.08 19.74
N ALA A 144 -8.63 0.12 20.60
CA ALA A 144 -10.04 0.15 20.20
C ALA A 144 -10.41 1.31 19.23
N ASN A 145 -9.54 2.33 19.12
CA ASN A 145 -9.70 3.47 18.22
C ASN A 145 -8.69 3.43 17.05
N LYS A 146 -7.97 2.32 16.87
CA LYS A 146 -7.19 2.06 15.67
C LYS A 146 -8.06 1.26 14.70
N LEU A 147 -8.54 1.95 13.69
CA LEU A 147 -9.65 1.49 12.86
C LEU A 147 -9.16 1.25 11.44
N LEU A 148 -9.33 0.01 10.96
CA LEU A 148 -9.04 -0.33 9.59
C LEU A 148 -10.07 0.31 8.66
N TYR A 149 -9.60 0.96 7.61
CA TYR A 149 -10.46 1.51 6.56
C TYR A 149 -11.33 0.39 5.95
N PRO A 150 -12.64 0.59 5.79
CA PRO A 150 -13.54 -0.50 5.44
C PRO A 150 -13.26 -1.10 4.04
N THR A 151 -13.10 -2.42 3.99
CA THR A 151 -12.68 -3.23 2.82
C THR A 151 -13.68 -3.30 1.65
N GLN A 152 -14.85 -2.68 1.78
CA GLN A 152 -15.90 -2.60 0.74
C GLN A 152 -16.12 -1.18 0.20
N THR A 153 -15.19 -0.27 0.47
CA THR A 153 -15.21 1.06 -0.12
C THR A 153 -14.56 1.04 -1.50
N THR A 154 -14.99 1.96 -2.36
CA THR A 154 -14.29 2.24 -3.62
C THR A 154 -12.89 2.78 -3.30
N GLU A 155 -11.92 2.44 -4.13
CA GLU A 155 -10.58 3.03 -4.11
C GLU A 155 -10.67 4.58 -4.04
N LEU A 156 -9.75 5.17 -3.30
CA LEU A 156 -9.58 6.60 -3.17
C LEU A 156 -8.67 7.10 -4.28
N ASN A 157 -9.28 7.71 -5.29
CA ASN A 157 -8.56 8.32 -6.39
C ASN A 157 -8.01 9.67 -5.96
N ILE A 158 -6.69 9.79 -5.90
CA ILE A 158 -5.99 10.98 -5.42
C ILE A 158 -5.03 11.51 -6.47
N SER A 159 -4.93 12.82 -6.59
CA SER A 159 -3.90 13.49 -7.41
C SER A 159 -2.62 13.80 -6.63
N SER A 160 -2.71 13.78 -5.29
CA SER A 160 -1.61 14.01 -4.36
C SER A 160 -2.01 13.62 -2.94
N LEU A 161 -1.04 13.59 -2.01
CA LEU A 161 -1.35 13.44 -0.59
C LEU A 161 -2.17 14.64 -0.05
N SER A 162 -2.00 15.84 -0.59
CA SER A 162 -2.79 17.01 -0.16
C SER A 162 -4.25 16.90 -0.58
N ASP A 163 -4.50 16.33 -1.76
CA ASP A 163 -5.83 15.97 -2.24
C ASP A 163 -6.47 14.88 -1.36
N LEU A 164 -5.71 13.84 -0.98
CA LEU A 164 -6.17 12.87 0.01
C LEU A 164 -6.65 13.55 1.31
N LYS A 165 -5.89 14.53 1.82
CA LYS A 165 -6.28 15.28 3.03
C LYS A 165 -7.58 16.02 2.82
N GLU A 166 -7.73 16.71 1.69
CA GLU A 166 -8.95 17.46 1.36
C GLU A 166 -10.16 16.54 1.25
N GLN A 167 -10.01 15.42 0.53
CA GLN A 167 -11.06 14.42 0.37
C GLN A 167 -11.46 13.73 1.67
N LEU A 168 -10.54 13.60 2.62
CA LEU A 168 -10.83 13.03 3.95
C LEU A 168 -11.32 14.08 4.93
N ASN A 169 -10.99 15.37 4.78
CA ASN A 169 -11.35 16.40 5.75
C ASN A 169 -12.78 16.95 5.55
N ASP A 170 -13.73 16.02 5.37
CA ASP A 170 -15.16 16.24 5.34
C ASP A 170 -15.80 15.52 6.53
N ASP A 171 -16.52 16.27 7.36
CA ASP A 171 -17.08 15.80 8.64
C ASP A 171 -18.01 14.59 8.45
N ALA A 172 -18.99 14.70 7.54
CA ALA A 172 -19.99 13.66 7.30
C ALA A 172 -19.36 12.40 6.68
N LYS A 173 -18.37 12.57 5.80
CA LYS A 173 -17.62 11.46 5.23
C LYS A 173 -16.80 10.73 6.28
N LEU A 174 -16.09 11.46 7.15
CA LEU A 174 -15.31 10.87 8.24
C LEU A 174 -16.20 10.15 9.26
N GLU A 175 -17.32 10.77 9.66
CA GLU A 175 -18.30 10.13 10.53
C GLU A 175 -18.72 8.78 9.96
N LYS A 176 -19.09 8.74 8.66
CA LYS A 176 -19.48 7.50 7.99
C LYS A 176 -18.35 6.47 7.94
N ILE A 177 -17.13 6.89 7.57
CA ILE A 177 -15.97 5.98 7.50
C ILE A 177 -15.68 5.37 8.88
N LEU A 178 -15.73 6.18 9.95
CA LEU A 178 -15.49 5.72 11.30
C LEU A 178 -16.60 4.75 11.76
N ASP A 179 -17.87 5.05 11.49
CA ASP A 179 -19.00 4.16 11.79
C ASP A 179 -18.88 2.81 11.04
N ASP A 180 -18.61 2.85 9.73
CA ASP A 180 -18.41 1.66 8.90
C ASP A 180 -17.19 0.83 9.39
N ALA A 181 -16.17 1.49 9.93
CA ALA A 181 -14.98 0.85 10.52
C ALA A 181 -15.21 0.33 11.95
N GLY A 182 -16.43 0.50 12.50
CA GLY A 182 -16.85 -0.03 13.80
C GLY A 182 -16.66 0.93 14.97
N ALA A 183 -16.34 2.21 14.73
CA ALA A 183 -16.33 3.22 15.78
C ALA A 183 -17.74 3.49 16.29
N THR A 184 -17.89 3.75 17.59
CA THR A 184 -19.11 4.38 18.10
C THR A 184 -19.04 5.88 17.83
N VAL A 185 -19.80 6.35 16.85
CA VAL A 185 -19.92 7.78 16.52
C VAL A 185 -20.96 8.45 17.42
N ASP A 186 -20.50 9.44 18.18
CA ASP A 186 -21.33 10.20 19.11
C ASP A 186 -22.07 11.32 18.37
N ALA A 187 -23.38 11.46 18.62
CA ALA A 187 -24.13 12.62 18.15
C ALA A 187 -23.49 13.95 18.62
N ASP A 188 -23.61 14.97 17.76
CA ASP A 188 -23.04 16.32 17.94
C ASP A 188 -21.50 16.37 18.01
N THR A 189 -20.83 15.38 17.43
CA THR A 189 -19.36 15.34 17.26
C THR A 189 -18.98 15.80 15.86
N VAL A 190 -18.01 16.70 15.76
CA VAL A 190 -17.42 17.13 14.48
C VAL A 190 -16.07 16.45 14.30
N TYR A 191 -15.89 15.79 13.17
CA TYR A 191 -14.68 15.06 12.79
C TYR A 191 -13.83 15.88 11.82
N SER A 192 -12.51 15.80 12.00
CA SER A 192 -11.54 16.43 11.11
C SER A 192 -10.22 15.68 11.14
N VAL A 193 -9.43 15.87 10.08
CA VAL A 193 -8.07 15.33 10.00
C VAL A 193 -7.11 16.25 10.76
N ASN A 194 -6.23 15.67 11.58
CA ASN A 194 -5.20 16.38 12.30
C ASN A 194 -3.83 15.69 12.15
N ASN A 195 -2.76 16.40 12.51
CA ASN A 195 -1.37 15.93 12.48
C ASN A 195 -0.82 15.57 11.08
N GLY A 196 0.47 15.20 11.05
CA GLY A 196 1.13 14.70 9.85
C GLY A 196 0.67 13.28 9.52
N LEU A 197 0.65 12.95 8.23
CA LEU A 197 0.36 11.59 7.76
C LEU A 197 1.41 10.61 8.30
N GLY A 198 0.97 9.42 8.71
CA GLY A 198 1.84 8.31 9.06
C GLY A 198 1.87 7.26 7.97
N PHE A 199 2.94 6.47 7.93
CA PHE A 199 3.08 5.33 7.02
C PHE A 199 3.87 4.23 7.70
N THR A 200 3.39 3.01 7.57
CA THR A 200 4.12 1.78 7.91
C THR A 200 4.35 1.01 6.61
N ASN A 201 5.60 0.59 6.36
CA ASN A 201 5.96 -0.14 5.13
C ASN A 201 7.14 -1.09 5.31
N LYS A 202 7.18 -2.16 4.50
CA LYS A 202 8.11 -3.32 4.57
C LYS A 202 9.56 -3.02 5.00
N ASN A 203 10.08 -1.84 4.66
CA ASN A 203 11.46 -1.44 4.96
C ASN A 203 11.68 -0.86 6.38
N SER A 204 10.61 -0.72 7.18
CA SER A 204 10.61 0.01 8.46
C SER A 204 10.54 -0.86 9.73
N GLY A 205 10.33 -2.18 9.66
CA GLY A 205 10.30 -3.06 10.84
C GLY A 205 9.45 -4.32 10.69
N SER A 206 9.18 -5.01 11.81
CA SER A 206 8.47 -6.31 11.90
C SER A 206 6.94 -6.21 12.03
N GLU A 207 6.35 -5.02 11.94
CA GLU A 207 4.91 -4.78 12.20
C GLU A 207 4.17 -4.24 10.96
N ASN A 208 4.39 -4.84 9.80
CA ASN A 208 4.57 -4.04 8.59
C ASN A 208 3.48 -4.12 7.52
N ARG A 209 2.37 -3.44 7.76
CA ARG A 209 1.11 -3.75 7.06
C ARG A 209 0.79 -2.83 5.86
N ASP A 210 1.78 -2.16 5.27
CA ASP A 210 1.57 -1.20 4.16
C ASP A 210 0.33 -0.30 4.36
N LEU A 211 0.27 0.34 5.54
CA LEU A 211 -0.84 1.19 5.96
C LEU A 211 -0.42 2.66 5.98
N LEU A 212 -1.29 3.51 5.45
CA LEU A 212 -1.31 4.92 5.82
C LEU A 212 -2.08 5.11 7.11
N HIS A 213 -1.56 5.97 7.97
CA HIS A 213 -2.15 6.29 9.26
C HIS A 213 -2.60 7.75 9.26
N VAL A 214 -3.89 7.98 9.48
CA VAL A 214 -4.52 9.31 9.51
C VAL A 214 -5.10 9.54 10.90
N ASN A 215 -4.61 10.56 11.61
CA ASN A 215 -5.22 10.96 12.88
C ASN A 215 -6.52 11.73 12.60
N VAL A 216 -7.66 11.13 12.95
CA VAL A 216 -8.98 11.77 12.90
C VAL A 216 -9.36 12.19 14.32
N VAL A 217 -9.74 13.45 14.49
CA VAL A 217 -10.15 14.01 15.78
C VAL A 217 -11.65 14.26 15.76
N GLY A 218 -12.39 13.54 16.59
CA GLY A 218 -13.78 13.85 16.91
C GLY A 218 -13.85 14.86 18.06
N THR A 219 -14.51 16.00 17.84
CA THR A 219 -14.69 17.06 18.84
C THR A 219 -16.16 17.23 19.18
N LYS A 220 -16.52 17.00 20.44
CA LYS A 220 -17.89 17.17 20.94
C LYS A 220 -17.95 18.36 21.88
N THR A 221 -18.86 19.28 21.61
CA THR A 221 -19.10 20.45 22.47
C THR A 221 -20.49 20.37 23.08
N THR A 222 -20.57 20.13 24.39
CA THR A 222 -21.86 20.06 25.09
C THR A 222 -22.29 21.45 25.52
N ALA A 223 -23.47 21.89 25.08
CA ALA A 223 -24.04 23.18 25.45
C ALA A 223 -24.51 23.20 26.91
N GLY A 224 -24.30 24.32 27.60
CA GLY A 224 -24.68 24.52 28.99
C GLY A 224 -24.20 25.87 29.53
N GLN A 225 -24.41 26.14 30.82
CA GLN A 225 -23.90 27.37 31.47
C GLN A 225 -22.36 27.47 31.45
N THR A 226 -21.68 26.33 31.34
CA THR A 226 -20.25 26.24 31.08
C THR A 226 -20.05 25.17 29.99
N PRO A 227 -19.83 25.58 28.73
CA PRO A 227 -19.58 24.64 27.64
C PRO A 227 -18.38 23.74 27.97
N THR A 228 -18.50 22.46 27.68
CA THR A 228 -17.39 21.50 27.80
C THR A 228 -17.08 20.93 26.43
N THR A 229 -15.80 20.87 26.09
CA THR A 229 -15.30 20.29 24.84
C THR A 229 -14.47 19.07 25.17
N THR A 230 -14.83 17.94 24.58
CA THR A 230 -14.08 16.69 24.67
C THR A 230 -13.61 16.28 23.29
N THR A 231 -12.41 15.71 23.23
CA THR A 231 -11.83 15.20 21.98
C THR A 231 -11.52 13.72 22.10
N THR A 232 -11.76 13.00 21.01
CA THR A 232 -11.35 11.61 20.82
C THR A 232 -10.50 11.54 19.57
N ASN A 233 -9.34 10.88 19.64
CA ASN A 233 -8.48 10.64 18.50
C ASN A 233 -8.67 9.21 18.01
N TYR A 234 -8.66 9.03 16.70
CA TYR A 234 -8.73 7.76 15.99
C TYR A 234 -7.56 7.65 15.03
N ASP A 235 -6.96 6.47 14.93
CA ASP A 235 -6.01 6.14 13.86
C ASP A 235 -6.81 5.45 12.77
N LEU A 236 -7.14 6.20 11.70
CA LEU A 236 -7.72 5.60 10.51
C LEU A 236 -6.59 5.00 9.68
N GLN A 237 -6.57 3.67 9.63
CA GLN A 237 -5.56 2.86 8.97
C GLN A 237 -6.03 2.50 7.56
N ILE A 238 -5.51 3.16 6.55
CA ILE A 238 -5.90 2.97 5.15
C ILE A 238 -4.84 2.08 4.48
N PRO A 239 -5.18 0.87 4.02
CA PRO A 239 -4.28 0.10 3.17
C PRO A 239 -3.84 0.92 1.96
N VAL A 240 -2.55 0.92 1.63
CA VAL A 240 -2.09 1.68 0.46
C VAL A 240 -2.72 1.21 -0.85
N SER A 241 -3.19 -0.04 -0.91
CA SER A 241 -3.93 -0.59 -2.04
C SER A 241 -5.33 0.00 -2.20
N ASP A 242 -5.86 0.73 -1.21
CA ASP A 242 -7.09 1.54 -1.36
C ASP A 242 -6.83 2.89 -2.05
N LEU A 243 -5.59 3.16 -2.51
CA LEU A 243 -5.25 4.42 -3.16
C LEU A 243 -4.86 4.24 -4.62
N ASP A 244 -5.46 5.06 -5.48
CA ASP A 244 -5.06 5.23 -6.86
C ASP A 244 -4.49 6.64 -7.08
N LEU A 245 -3.34 6.74 -7.75
CA LEU A 245 -2.79 8.03 -8.17
C LEU A 245 -3.35 8.41 -9.54
N GLU A 246 -4.20 9.42 -9.60
CA GLU A 246 -4.76 9.97 -10.83
C GLU A 246 -4.15 11.34 -11.18
N ILE A 247 -3.47 11.40 -12.32
CA ILE A 247 -2.86 12.61 -12.84
C ILE A 247 -3.49 12.97 -14.19
N SER A 248 -4.21 14.08 -14.20
CA SER A 248 -4.68 14.69 -15.44
C SER A 248 -3.53 15.37 -16.18
N ASN A 249 -3.45 15.16 -17.50
CA ASN A 249 -2.47 15.80 -18.37
C ASN A 249 -1.00 15.59 -17.97
N LEU A 250 -0.63 14.37 -17.54
CA LEU A 250 0.76 13.99 -17.30
C LEU A 250 1.59 14.20 -18.57
N SER A 251 2.61 15.07 -18.53
CA SER A 251 3.47 15.34 -19.69
C SER A 251 4.55 14.27 -19.79
N VAL A 252 4.57 13.54 -20.91
CA VAL A 252 5.54 12.47 -21.20
C VAL A 252 6.34 12.86 -22.42
N THR A 253 7.66 12.91 -22.26
CA THR A 253 8.62 13.11 -23.36
C THR A 253 9.38 11.81 -23.62
N VAL A 254 9.43 11.40 -24.89
CA VAL A 254 10.13 10.18 -25.32
C VAL A 254 11.14 10.52 -26.40
N LYS A 255 12.36 10.00 -26.29
CA LYS A 255 13.42 10.13 -27.31
C LYS A 255 14.35 8.90 -27.30
N GLY A 256 15.14 8.75 -28.34
CA GLY A 256 16.10 7.65 -28.49
C GLY A 256 16.59 7.53 -29.92
N SER A 257 17.45 6.55 -30.19
CA SER A 257 17.94 6.30 -31.54
C SER A 257 16.80 5.87 -32.47
N ASN A 258 16.67 6.53 -33.63
CA ASN A 258 15.57 6.33 -34.59
C ASN A 258 14.17 6.56 -33.98
N VAL A 259 14.05 7.36 -32.91
CA VAL A 259 12.78 7.78 -32.33
C VAL A 259 12.63 9.28 -32.48
N THR A 260 11.51 9.74 -33.06
CA THR A 260 11.17 11.17 -33.10
C THR A 260 10.91 11.65 -31.68
N GLU A 261 11.70 12.61 -31.18
CA GLU A 261 11.45 13.22 -29.88
C GLU A 261 10.03 13.79 -29.85
N THR A 262 9.21 13.27 -28.94
CA THR A 262 7.79 13.58 -28.86
C THR A 262 7.44 13.90 -27.43
N THR A 263 6.76 15.02 -27.21
CA THR A 263 6.15 15.37 -25.93
C THR A 263 4.64 15.41 -26.12
N ALA A 264 3.90 14.62 -25.34
CA ALA A 264 2.45 14.66 -25.32
C ALA A 264 1.93 14.43 -23.89
N THR A 265 0.64 14.65 -23.70
CA THR A 265 -0.02 14.49 -22.42
C THR A 265 -0.91 13.25 -22.40
N THR A 266 -0.99 12.57 -21.26
CA THR A 266 -1.92 11.46 -21.01
C THR A 266 -2.64 11.67 -19.68
N ASN A 267 -3.86 11.17 -19.55
CA ASN A 267 -4.50 10.97 -18.25
C ASN A 267 -3.96 9.67 -17.67
N PHE A 268 -3.18 9.79 -16.60
CA PHE A 268 -2.44 8.69 -16.02
C PHE A 268 -3.09 8.24 -14.73
N THR A 269 -3.41 6.96 -14.63
CA THR A 269 -3.82 6.31 -13.38
C THR A 269 -2.75 5.31 -12.98
N TYR A 270 -2.34 5.31 -11.73
CA TYR A 270 -1.49 4.28 -11.15
C TYR A 270 -2.21 3.61 -9.99
N ASN A 271 -2.61 2.36 -10.19
CA ASN A 271 -3.27 1.56 -9.16
C ASN A 271 -2.22 0.94 -8.25
N ILE A 272 -2.27 1.27 -6.97
CA ILE A 272 -1.33 0.71 -6.01
C ILE A 272 -1.75 -0.73 -5.72
N GLY A 273 -0.90 -1.67 -6.12
CA GLY A 273 -1.19 -3.09 -5.96
C GLY A 273 -1.07 -3.57 -4.52
N ILE A 274 -1.78 -4.65 -4.21
CA ILE A 274 -1.70 -5.38 -2.94
C ILE A 274 -0.32 -6.03 -2.84
N ASN A 275 0.38 -5.78 -1.73
CA ASN A 275 1.60 -6.50 -1.36
C ASN A 275 1.23 -7.87 -0.77
N ASP A 276 1.77 -8.95 -1.34
CA ASP A 276 1.49 -10.33 -0.94
C ASP A 276 2.42 -10.85 0.18
N ALA A 277 3.31 -10.01 0.72
CA ALA A 277 4.12 -10.36 1.87
C ALA A 277 3.29 -10.34 3.16
N GLU A 278 3.25 -11.47 3.85
CA GLU A 278 2.61 -11.59 5.16
C GLU A 278 3.47 -10.97 6.28
N ASN A 279 2.80 -10.48 7.32
CA ASN A 279 3.38 -9.90 8.52
C ASN A 279 2.78 -10.52 9.78
N TYR A 280 2.55 -11.84 9.75
CA TYR A 280 2.04 -12.57 10.87
C TYR A 280 2.97 -12.41 12.07
N VAL A 281 2.42 -11.87 13.14
CA VAL A 281 3.07 -11.84 14.44
C VAL A 281 2.41 -12.87 15.31
N ASP A 282 3.21 -13.86 15.65
CA ASP A 282 2.86 -14.92 16.59
C ASP A 282 2.32 -14.33 17.90
N PRO A 283 1.15 -14.79 18.40
CA PRO A 283 0.58 -14.25 19.62
C PRO A 283 1.51 -14.51 20.81
N SER A 284 1.54 -13.57 21.76
CA SER A 284 2.35 -13.70 22.99
C SER A 284 1.92 -14.89 23.84
N THR A 285 0.63 -15.22 23.81
CA THR A 285 0.07 -16.46 24.36
C THR A 285 -0.21 -17.43 23.22
N LYS A 286 0.54 -18.54 23.17
CA LYS A 286 0.40 -19.54 22.11
C LYS A 286 -0.96 -20.24 22.20
N PRO A 287 -1.68 -20.45 21.08
CA PRO A 287 -2.91 -21.22 21.10
C PRO A 287 -2.64 -22.67 21.52
N THR A 288 -3.46 -23.19 22.41
CA THR A 288 -3.34 -24.57 22.90
C THR A 288 -4.07 -25.55 21.99
N ALA A 289 -3.40 -26.62 21.57
CA ALA A 289 -3.98 -27.69 20.75
C ALA A 289 -3.57 -29.09 21.25
N THR A 290 -4.37 -30.10 20.96
CA THR A 290 -3.93 -31.50 21.02
C THR A 290 -3.14 -31.88 19.76
N GLU A 291 -2.42 -32.99 19.77
CA GLU A 291 -1.71 -33.48 18.57
C GLU A 291 -2.64 -33.73 17.38
N GLU A 292 -3.87 -34.16 17.63
CA GLU A 292 -4.86 -34.40 16.57
C GLU A 292 -5.38 -33.09 15.96
N GLU A 293 -5.70 -32.09 16.80
CA GLU A 293 -6.18 -30.78 16.36
C GLU A 293 -5.10 -30.01 15.59
N ALA A 294 -3.84 -30.09 16.02
CA ALA A 294 -2.73 -29.35 15.42
C ALA A 294 -2.46 -29.75 13.96
N GLY A 295 -2.88 -30.96 13.54
CA GLY A 295 -2.80 -31.42 12.15
C GLY A 295 -3.99 -31.00 11.27
N LYS A 296 -4.98 -30.30 11.81
CA LYS A 296 -6.23 -29.95 11.10
C LYS A 296 -6.32 -28.44 10.95
N LEU A 297 -6.33 -27.98 9.70
CA LEU A 297 -6.34 -26.55 9.36
C LEU A 297 -7.48 -25.80 10.08
N ASP A 298 -8.70 -26.32 10.02
CA ASP A 298 -9.88 -25.66 10.59
C ASP A 298 -9.80 -25.50 12.11
N ASP A 299 -9.30 -26.52 12.82
CA ASP A 299 -9.16 -26.47 14.28
C ASP A 299 -8.12 -25.41 14.67
N VAL A 300 -7.01 -25.33 13.93
CA VAL A 300 -5.97 -24.34 14.15
C VAL A 300 -6.46 -22.93 13.82
N LEU A 301 -7.17 -22.73 12.72
CA LEU A 301 -7.74 -21.42 12.35
C LEU A 301 -8.77 -20.93 13.38
N VAL A 302 -9.60 -21.82 13.94
CA VAL A 302 -10.52 -21.46 15.03
C VAL A 302 -9.76 -21.03 16.28
N LYS A 303 -8.70 -21.75 16.67
CA LYS A 303 -7.86 -21.41 17.83
C LYS A 303 -7.11 -20.08 17.66
N LEU A 304 -6.78 -19.71 16.42
CA LEU A 304 -6.20 -18.42 16.07
C LEU A 304 -7.24 -17.27 16.02
N GLY A 305 -8.54 -17.58 16.07
CA GLY A 305 -9.61 -16.60 15.87
C GLY A 305 -9.84 -16.21 14.40
N TYR A 306 -9.19 -16.91 13.46
CA TYR A 306 -9.31 -16.72 12.01
C TYR A 306 -10.47 -17.49 11.39
N ALA A 307 -11.17 -18.30 12.17
CA ALA A 307 -12.39 -18.95 11.76
C ALA A 307 -13.35 -19.14 12.92
N THR A 308 -14.64 -19.28 12.59
CA THR A 308 -15.69 -19.62 13.54
C THR A 308 -16.11 -21.06 13.28
N ALA A 309 -16.06 -21.88 14.34
CA ALA A 309 -16.50 -23.27 14.27
C ALA A 309 -17.98 -23.33 13.85
N ALA A 310 -18.34 -24.37 13.11
CA ALA A 310 -19.72 -24.63 12.75
C ALA A 310 -20.59 -24.79 14.02
N THR A 311 -21.65 -23.99 14.14
CA THR A 311 -22.64 -24.11 15.22
C THR A 311 -24.04 -24.27 14.64
N GLY A 312 -24.96 -24.90 15.39
CA GLY A 312 -26.39 -24.85 15.08
C GLY A 312 -26.82 -25.48 13.74
N GLY A 313 -26.16 -26.55 13.28
CA GLY A 313 -26.54 -27.28 12.07
C GLY A 313 -25.81 -26.88 10.78
N ALA A 314 -24.88 -25.91 10.85
CA ALA A 314 -23.90 -25.70 9.79
C ALA A 314 -22.93 -26.89 9.71
N THR A 315 -22.47 -27.22 8.51
CA THR A 315 -21.56 -28.34 8.26
C THR A 315 -20.10 -27.94 8.11
N GLU A 316 -19.80 -26.64 7.99
CA GLU A 316 -18.46 -26.15 7.66
C GLU A 316 -18.03 -24.98 8.54
N THR A 317 -16.75 -24.94 8.86
CA THR A 317 -16.07 -23.84 9.56
C THR A 317 -15.97 -22.64 8.61
N THR A 318 -16.41 -21.46 9.06
CA THR A 318 -16.40 -20.23 8.26
C THR A 318 -15.16 -19.40 8.60
N LEU A 319 -14.39 -19.00 7.58
CA LEU A 319 -13.26 -18.10 7.77
C LEU A 319 -13.73 -16.69 8.18
N ASN A 320 -13.01 -16.09 9.11
CA ASN A 320 -13.16 -14.69 9.48
C ASN A 320 -12.14 -13.87 8.68
N ASN A 321 -12.56 -13.40 7.50
CA ASN A 321 -11.68 -12.70 6.56
C ASN A 321 -11.06 -11.44 7.18
N ASP A 322 -11.83 -10.67 7.95
CA ASP A 322 -11.33 -9.45 8.59
C ASP A 322 -10.24 -9.76 9.61
N ALA A 323 -10.41 -10.82 10.41
CA ALA A 323 -9.38 -11.26 11.35
C ALA A 323 -8.11 -11.77 10.63
N ILE A 324 -8.25 -12.44 9.49
CA ILE A 324 -7.10 -12.93 8.70
C ILE A 324 -6.35 -11.76 8.05
N ILE A 325 -7.05 -10.84 7.39
CA ILE A 325 -6.46 -9.59 6.84
C ILE A 325 -5.74 -8.84 7.96
N GLN A 326 -6.40 -8.71 9.13
CA GLN A 326 -5.82 -8.06 10.29
C GLN A 326 -4.54 -8.75 10.79
N GLY A 327 -4.58 -10.08 10.87
CA GLY A 327 -3.47 -10.90 11.34
C GLY A 327 -2.27 -10.96 10.40
N LEU A 328 -2.52 -11.05 9.08
CA LEU A 328 -1.48 -11.22 8.07
C LEU A 328 -0.99 -9.90 7.48
N GLY A 329 -1.78 -8.82 7.60
CA GLY A 329 -1.42 -7.53 6.99
C GLY A 329 -1.50 -7.54 5.46
N ILE A 330 -2.34 -8.39 4.88
CA ILE A 330 -2.62 -8.44 3.43
C ILE A 330 -4.07 -8.03 3.24
N TYR A 331 -4.30 -6.88 2.63
CA TYR A 331 -5.59 -6.20 2.56
C TYR A 331 -6.23 -6.32 1.19
N ASN A 332 -7.52 -5.95 1.13
CA ASN A 332 -8.31 -5.92 -0.11
C ASN A 332 -8.33 -7.27 -0.85
N VAL A 333 -8.29 -8.35 -0.07
CA VAL A 333 -8.40 -9.73 -0.54
C VAL A 333 -9.53 -10.47 0.17
N THR A 334 -10.00 -11.53 -0.47
CA THR A 334 -10.80 -12.56 0.17
C THR A 334 -9.95 -13.82 0.33
N PHE A 335 -9.77 -14.25 1.58
CA PHE A 335 -9.10 -15.50 1.91
C PHE A 335 -10.05 -16.68 1.80
N ALA A 336 -9.52 -17.77 1.26
CA ALA A 336 -10.15 -19.07 1.18
C ALA A 336 -9.14 -20.15 1.57
N ARG A 337 -9.64 -21.35 1.85
CA ARG A 337 -8.77 -22.53 1.95
C ARG A 337 -8.10 -22.73 0.59
N THR A 338 -6.81 -23.05 0.59
CA THR A 338 -6.11 -23.35 -0.67
C THR A 338 -6.78 -24.52 -1.39
N THR A 339 -6.98 -24.36 -2.70
CA THR A 339 -7.50 -25.41 -3.58
C THR A 339 -6.42 -25.92 -4.55
N THR A 340 -5.20 -25.41 -4.41
CA THR A 340 -4.06 -25.77 -5.24
C THR A 340 -3.74 -27.25 -5.07
N GLU A 341 -3.78 -28.01 -6.18
CA GLU A 341 -3.50 -29.44 -6.15
C GLU A 341 -2.09 -29.71 -5.59
N GLY A 342 -2.01 -30.60 -4.60
CA GLY A 342 -0.75 -30.97 -3.96
C GLY A 342 -0.29 -30.02 -2.83
N VAL A 343 -0.98 -28.89 -2.61
CA VAL A 343 -0.73 -28.01 -1.46
C VAL A 343 -1.60 -28.47 -0.30
N GLN A 344 -0.97 -28.84 0.82
CA GLN A 344 -1.69 -29.08 2.06
C GLN A 344 -1.84 -27.74 2.79
N GLY A 345 -3.07 -27.39 3.18
CA GLY A 345 -3.35 -26.13 3.86
C GLY A 345 -2.71 -26.00 5.24
N ILE A 346 -2.23 -27.09 5.84
CA ILE A 346 -1.40 -27.07 7.03
C ILE A 346 -0.36 -28.19 6.98
N VAL A 347 0.89 -27.88 7.33
CA VAL A 347 1.98 -28.86 7.42
C VAL A 347 2.84 -28.59 8.66
N PRO A 348 3.33 -29.64 9.36
CA PRO A 348 4.28 -29.45 10.45
C PRO A 348 5.60 -28.91 9.92
N LYS A 349 6.21 -27.98 10.67
CA LYS A 349 7.53 -27.40 10.39
C LYS A 349 8.46 -27.68 11.56
N GLU A 350 9.64 -28.22 11.27
CA GLU A 350 10.66 -28.40 12.30
C GLU A 350 11.30 -27.04 12.62
N ASP A 351 11.20 -26.63 13.88
CA ASP A 351 11.86 -25.43 14.41
C ASP A 351 12.58 -25.77 15.72
N ALA A 352 13.91 -25.63 15.71
CA ALA A 352 14.76 -25.90 16.85
C ALA A 352 14.61 -24.86 17.98
N SER A 353 13.90 -23.76 17.73
CA SER A 353 13.65 -22.68 18.67
C SER A 353 12.43 -22.92 19.55
N ASN A 354 11.62 -23.94 19.24
CA ASN A 354 10.43 -24.27 20.00
C ASN A 354 10.78 -24.68 21.44
N ASN A 355 9.98 -24.20 22.40
CA ASN A 355 10.03 -24.71 23.76
C ASN A 355 9.43 -26.13 23.83
N GLY A 356 9.62 -26.83 24.94
CA GLY A 356 9.41 -28.28 25.02
C GLY A 356 8.07 -28.82 24.48
N ASN A 357 6.95 -28.13 24.73
CA ASN A 357 5.63 -28.53 24.24
C ASN A 357 5.17 -27.77 22.99
N GLU A 358 5.98 -26.84 22.50
CA GLU A 358 5.63 -26.03 21.33
C GLU A 358 5.94 -26.80 20.03
N LYS A 359 5.05 -26.67 19.05
CA LYS A 359 5.29 -27.17 17.69
C LYS A 359 4.89 -26.09 16.68
N THR A 360 5.71 -25.94 15.64
CA THR A 360 5.48 -25.00 14.54
C THR A 360 4.74 -25.69 13.41
N TYR A 361 3.77 -24.99 12.83
CA TYR A 361 3.04 -25.43 11.65
C TYR A 361 3.01 -24.30 10.62
N THR A 362 3.25 -24.64 9.35
CA THR A 362 3.02 -23.71 8.25
C THR A 362 1.57 -23.87 7.80
N ILE A 363 0.82 -22.77 7.84
CA ILE A 363 -0.53 -22.66 7.30
C ILE A 363 -0.44 -22.06 5.90
N THR A 364 -1.24 -22.56 4.96
CA THR A 364 -1.38 -21.98 3.62
C THR A 364 -2.85 -21.70 3.31
N LEU A 365 -3.16 -20.46 2.95
CA LEU A 365 -4.47 -20.00 2.50
C LEU A 365 -4.36 -19.37 1.12
N SER A 366 -5.43 -19.46 0.32
CA SER A 366 -5.52 -18.79 -0.97
C SER A 366 -6.12 -17.40 -0.77
N ALA A 367 -5.40 -16.35 -1.12
CA ALA A 367 -5.88 -14.97 -1.14
C ALA A 367 -6.25 -14.56 -2.57
N THR A 368 -7.44 -14.00 -2.78
CA THR A 368 -7.86 -13.45 -4.09
C THR A 368 -8.14 -11.96 -3.93
N PRO A 369 -7.55 -11.06 -4.74
CA PRO A 369 -7.92 -9.65 -4.73
C PRO A 369 -9.42 -9.45 -4.87
N ASN A 370 -9.98 -8.54 -4.09
CA ASN A 370 -11.37 -8.13 -4.23
C ASN A 370 -11.56 -7.42 -5.58
N GLN A 371 -12.82 -7.33 -6.04
CA GLN A 371 -13.11 -6.64 -7.30
C GLN A 371 -12.60 -5.20 -7.29
N GLY A 372 -11.87 -4.81 -8.34
CA GLY A 372 -11.23 -3.48 -8.46
C GLY A 372 -9.72 -3.54 -8.18
N TYR A 373 -9.32 -4.42 -7.25
CA TYR A 373 -7.94 -4.50 -6.79
C TYR A 373 -7.09 -5.50 -7.60
N VAL A 374 -5.79 -5.25 -7.61
CA VAL A 374 -4.77 -6.12 -8.22
C VAL A 374 -3.59 -6.29 -7.27
N TRP A 375 -2.78 -7.33 -7.47
CA TRP A 375 -1.47 -7.46 -6.84
C TRP A 375 -0.47 -6.44 -7.40
N GLU A 376 0.67 -6.25 -6.73
CA GLU A 376 1.78 -5.42 -7.23
C GLU A 376 2.34 -5.83 -8.60
N ASP A 377 2.03 -7.05 -9.09
CA ASP A 377 2.38 -7.50 -10.44
C ASP A 377 1.29 -7.21 -11.50
N GLY A 378 0.21 -6.54 -11.10
CA GLY A 378 -0.92 -6.17 -11.96
C GLY A 378 -1.92 -7.31 -12.18
N THR A 379 -1.72 -8.51 -11.60
CA THR A 379 -2.66 -9.62 -11.74
C THR A 379 -3.75 -9.60 -10.67
N SER A 380 -4.90 -10.22 -10.97
CA SER A 380 -6.02 -10.42 -10.03
C SER A 380 -6.26 -11.90 -9.69
N ASN A 381 -5.32 -12.77 -10.08
CA ASN A 381 -5.43 -14.20 -9.81
C ASN A 381 -5.18 -14.51 -8.34
N ALA A 382 -5.78 -15.58 -7.83
CA ALA A 382 -5.51 -16.03 -6.47
C ALA A 382 -4.01 -16.38 -6.27
N LYS A 383 -3.48 -16.05 -5.10
CA LYS A 383 -2.12 -16.42 -4.64
C LYS A 383 -2.20 -17.20 -3.35
N ASP A 384 -1.36 -18.22 -3.20
CA ASP A 384 -1.21 -18.95 -1.94
C ASP A 384 -0.30 -18.15 -1.00
N ILE A 385 -0.83 -17.79 0.17
CA ILE A 385 -0.14 -17.09 1.25
C ILE A 385 0.16 -18.11 2.34
N SER A 386 1.43 -18.22 2.74
CA SER A 386 1.86 -19.13 3.80
C SER A 386 2.49 -18.39 4.96
N PHE A 387 2.13 -18.77 6.18
CA PHE A 387 2.65 -18.21 7.42
C PHE A 387 2.83 -19.30 8.47
N ASP A 388 3.80 -19.12 9.35
CA ASP A 388 4.11 -20.09 10.40
C ASP A 388 3.42 -19.71 11.71
N VAL A 389 2.85 -20.71 12.38
CA VAL A 389 2.21 -20.55 13.69
C VAL A 389 2.83 -21.49 14.70
N ILE A 390 3.01 -21.02 15.93
CA ILE A 390 3.47 -21.85 17.04
C ILE A 390 2.28 -22.23 17.93
N LEU A 391 2.08 -23.53 18.14
CA LEU A 391 1.04 -24.09 18.98
C LEU A 391 1.63 -24.72 20.24
N ASP A 392 0.98 -24.52 21.39
CA ASP A 392 1.30 -25.24 22.63
C ASP A 392 0.55 -26.58 22.66
N ILE A 393 1.28 -27.68 22.57
CA ILE A 393 0.72 -29.02 22.44
C ILE A 393 0.47 -29.63 23.81
N THR A 394 -0.80 -29.91 24.08
CA THR A 394 -1.22 -30.63 25.29
C THR A 394 -1.40 -32.12 25.00
N ALA A 395 -0.96 -32.96 25.94
CA ALA A 395 -1.28 -34.38 25.90
C ALA A 395 -2.80 -34.54 26.01
N ALA A 396 -3.40 -35.32 25.11
CA ALA A 396 -4.83 -35.60 25.15
C ALA A 396 -5.22 -36.14 26.54
N ALA A 397 -6.29 -35.60 27.14
CA ALA A 397 -6.87 -36.20 28.33
C ALA A 397 -7.30 -37.63 27.98
N GLN A 398 -6.65 -38.63 28.58
CA GLN A 398 -7.05 -40.02 28.42
C GLN A 398 -8.48 -40.15 28.95
N SER A 399 -9.42 -40.50 28.07
CA SER A 399 -10.82 -40.75 28.40
C SER A 399 -11.05 -42.12 29.00
#